data_AF-A0A7Y1YJU0-F1
#
_entry.id   AF-A0A7Y1YJU0-F1
#
_cell.length_a   1.000
_cell.length_b   1.000
_cell.length_c   1.000
_cell.angle_alpha   90.00
_cell.angle_beta   90.00
_cell.angle_gamma   90.00
#
_symmetry.space_group_name_H-M   'P 1'
#
loop_
_entity.id
_entity.type
_entity.pdbx_description
1 polymer ?
#
loop_
_entity_poly.entity_id
_entity_poly.type
_entity_poly.pdbx_seq_one_letter_code
_entity_poly.pdbx_strand_id
1 'polypeptide(L)' 'IGVKIKNTGNTILREIFAHLGYEIAKLDCVAIGHLTKKDLPRGHWKHLTDQEVNTLQML' A
#
# COMPACT_ATOMS: atom_id res chain seq x y z
N ILE A 1 -4.05 -1.98 12.27
CA ILE A 1 -4.15 -0.50 12.14
C ILE A 1 -3.96 -0.15 10.67
N GLY A 2 -4.76 0.77 10.12
CA GLY A 2 -4.57 1.29 8.76
C GLY A 2 -3.70 2.55 8.81
N VAL A 3 -2.65 2.60 8.00
CA VAL A 3 -1.73 3.74 7.94
C VAL A 3 -1.57 4.15 6.49
N LYS A 4 -1.78 5.44 6.18
CA LYS A 4 -1.54 6.03 4.85
C LYS A 4 -0.37 7.00 4.95
N ILE A 5 0.66 6.78 4.15
CA ILE A 5 1.86 7.62 4.07
C ILE A 5 2.19 7.93 2.61
N LYS A 6 2.85 9.05 2.36
CA LYS A 6 3.36 9.44 1.03
C LYS A 6 4.79 8.93 0.75
N ASN A 7 5.33 8.04 1.59
CA ASN A 7 6.69 7.52 1.49
C ASN A 7 6.68 6.11 0.90
N THR A 8 7.61 5.84 -0.01
CA THR A 8 7.75 4.58 -0.78
C THR A 8 8.63 3.52 -0.10
N GLY A 9 8.70 3.50 1.25
CA GLY A 9 9.54 2.56 2.00
C GLY A 9 8.80 1.80 3.09
N ASN A 10 8.99 0.47 3.16
CA ASN A 10 8.46 -0.36 4.25
C ASN A 10 9.23 -0.15 5.58
N THR A 11 10.45 0.38 5.52
CA THR A 11 11.33 0.59 6.67
C THR A 11 10.77 1.64 7.62
N ILE A 12 10.19 2.74 7.10
CA ILE A 12 9.71 3.84 7.95
C ILE A 12 8.55 3.43 8.85
N LEU A 13 7.69 2.51 8.40
CA LEU A 13 6.64 1.97 9.27
C LEU A 13 7.26 1.17 10.42
N ARG A 14 8.27 0.34 10.15
CA ARG A 14 8.97 -0.40 11.22
C ARG A 14 9.65 0.56 12.20
N GLU A 15 10.28 1.62 11.73
CA GLU A 15 10.91 2.64 12.58
C GLU A 15 9.90 3.37 13.46
N ILE A 16 8.78 3.84 12.90
CA ILE A 16 7.72 4.53 13.65
C ILE A 16 7.20 3.63 14.78
N PHE A 17 6.84 2.38 14.46
CA PHE A 17 6.29 1.46 15.46
C PHE A 17 7.35 1.03 16.48
N ALA A 18 8.61 0.84 16.08
CA ALA A 18 9.70 0.56 17.02
C ALA A 18 9.93 1.72 18.00
N HIS A 19 9.87 2.97 17.53
CA HIS A 19 10.00 4.15 18.38
C HIS A 19 8.87 4.26 19.42
N LEU A 20 7.72 3.67 19.14
CA LEU A 20 6.58 3.58 20.04
C LEU A 20 6.60 2.32 20.93
N GLY A 21 7.64 1.49 20.85
CA GLY A 21 7.77 0.25 21.63
C GLY A 21 6.97 -0.93 21.09
N TYR A 22 6.57 -0.90 19.81
CA TYR A 22 5.82 -1.99 19.16
C TYR A 22 6.65 -2.72 18.11
N GLU A 23 6.50 -4.04 18.04
CA GLU A 23 7.01 -4.87 16.96
C GLU A 23 5.90 -5.18 15.93
N ILE A 24 6.20 -5.02 14.64
CA ILE A 24 5.26 -5.33 13.56
C ILE A 24 5.33 -6.82 13.21
N ALA A 25 4.33 -7.58 13.64
CA ALA A 25 4.19 -9.01 13.30
C ALA A 25 3.86 -9.25 11.81
N LYS A 26 3.06 -8.38 11.19
CA LYS A 26 2.68 -8.47 9.78
C LYS A 26 2.47 -7.10 9.17
N LEU A 27 3.00 -6.90 7.97
CA LEU A 27 2.83 -5.69 7.17
C LEU A 27 2.25 -6.09 5.81
N ASP A 28 1.24 -5.36 5.36
CA ASP A 28 0.50 -5.66 4.15
C ASP A 28 0.08 -4.36 3.45
N CYS A 29 0.58 -4.14 2.23
CA CYS A 29 0.20 -3.00 1.42
C CYS A 29 -1.14 -3.30 0.72
N VAL A 30 -2.21 -2.67 1.19
CA VAL A 30 -3.57 -2.94 0.70
C VAL A 30 -4.00 -2.00 -0.44
N ALA A 31 -3.35 -0.84 -0.57
CA ALA A 31 -3.67 0.17 -1.57
C ALA A 31 -2.45 1.03 -1.93
N ILE A 32 -2.39 1.46 -3.18
CA ILE A 32 -1.40 2.41 -3.72
C ILE A 32 -2.15 3.48 -4.49
N GLY A 33 -2.10 4.73 -4.01
CA GLY A 33 -2.93 5.80 -4.56
C GLY A 33 -4.42 5.43 -4.48
N HIS A 34 -5.07 5.36 -5.65
CA HIS A 34 -6.47 4.95 -5.81
C HIS A 34 -6.63 3.45 -6.10
N LEU A 35 -5.53 2.73 -6.36
CA LEU A 35 -5.58 1.29 -6.61
C LEU A 35 -5.69 0.53 -5.31
N THR A 36 -6.49 -0.55 -5.33
CA THR A 36 -6.61 -1.47 -4.20
C THR A 36 -6.39 -2.90 -4.69
N LYS A 37 -5.93 -3.77 -3.79
CA LYS A 37 -5.84 -5.21 -4.07
C LYS A 37 -7.17 -5.95 -3.95
N LYS A 38 -8.29 -5.23 -3.83
CA LYS A 38 -9.61 -5.83 -3.75
C LYS A 38 -9.82 -6.70 -4.98
N ASP A 39 -10.32 -7.91 -4.77
CA ASP A 39 -10.58 -8.91 -5.82
C ASP A 39 -9.32 -9.41 -6.56
N LEU A 40 -8.11 -9.12 -6.05
CA LEU A 40 -6.84 -9.62 -6.57
C LEU A 40 -6.17 -10.56 -5.55
N PRO A 41 -6.29 -11.89 -5.72
CA PRO A 41 -5.67 -12.84 -4.80
C PRO A 41 -4.14 -12.79 -4.85
N ARG A 42 -3.50 -13.32 -3.81
CA ARG A 42 -2.03 -13.32 -3.70
C ARG A 42 -1.41 -14.00 -4.92
N GLY A 43 -0.36 -13.40 -5.48
CA GLY A 43 0.36 -13.92 -6.64
C GLY A 43 -0.31 -13.66 -7.99
N HIS A 44 -1.48 -13.00 -8.03
CA HIS A 44 -2.15 -12.63 -9.26
C HIS A 44 -1.89 -11.17 -9.61
N TRP A 45 -2.06 -10.86 -10.89
CA TRP A 45 -1.99 -9.51 -11.43
C TRP A 45 -3.18 -9.29 -12.38
N LYS A 46 -3.51 -8.01 -12.62
CA LYS A 46 -4.51 -7.61 -13.61
C LYS A 46 -3.96 -6.46 -14.44
N HIS A 47 -4.45 -6.32 -15.67
CA HIS A 47 -4.29 -5.06 -16.40
C HIS A 47 -5.18 -4.00 -15.75
N LEU A 48 -4.66 -2.77 -15.68
CA LEU A 48 -5.45 -1.62 -15.24
C LEU A 48 -6.44 -1.25 -16.34
N THR A 49 -7.62 -0.79 -15.94
CA THR A 49 -8.57 -0.18 -16.88
C THR A 49 -8.06 1.19 -17.31
N ASP A 50 -8.52 1.70 -18.46
CA ASP A 50 -8.16 3.06 -18.92
C ASP A 50 -8.49 4.13 -17.86
N GLN A 51 -9.59 3.94 -17.13
CA GLN A 51 -9.97 4.81 -16.01
C GLN A 51 -8.93 4.77 -14.88
N GLU A 52 -8.47 3.58 -14.48
CA GLU A 52 -7.45 3.41 -13.45
C GLU A 52 -6.12 4.06 -13.88
N VAL A 53 -5.72 3.89 -15.15
CA VAL A 53 -4.52 4.51 -15.72
C VAL A 53 -4.62 6.03 -15.71
N ASN A 54 -5.72 6.59 -16.23
CA ASN A 54 -5.93 8.04 -16.26
C ASN A 54 -5.93 8.65 -14.85
N THR A 55 -6.55 7.96 -13.89
CA THR A 55 -6.59 8.41 -12.49
C THR A 55 -5.20 8.44 -11.87
N LEU A 56 -4.30 7.53 -12.26
CA LEU A 56 -2.91 7.54 -11.80
C LEU A 56 -2.08 8.64 -12.46
N GLN A 57 -2.34 8.97 -13.73
CA GLN A 57 -1.62 10.05 -14.43
C GLN A 57 -1.97 11.44 -13.91
N MET A 58 -3.14 11.60 -13.30
CA MET A 58 -3.58 12.87 -12.70
C MET A 58 -3.05 13.10 -11.26
N LEU A 59 -2.29 12.16 -10.69
CA LEU A 59 -1.64 12.28 -9.38
C LEU A 59 -0.29 12.98 -9.47
#